data_AF-A0AAE1MB04-F1
#
_entry.id   AF-A0AAE1MB04-F1
#
_cell.length_a   1.000
_cell.length_b   1.000
_cell.length_c   1.000
_cell.angle_alpha   90.00
_cell.angle_beta   90.00
_cell.angle_gamma   90.00
#
_symmetry.space_group_name_H-M   'P 1'
#
loop_
_entity.id
_entity.type
_entity.pdbx_description
1 polymer ?
#
loop_
_entity_poly.entity_id
_entity_poly.type
_entity_poly.pdbx_seq_one_letter_code
_entity_poly.pdbx_strand_id
1 'polypeptide(L)'
;MFNLFDFKDKVPVVSWRNLFELVRRLKGLLLRVPLISSASITREVSLAAVHFVRHVIRLKRKSGYLFTALYLKQCGVSLQRFYAGCYDPKASISVPVSLTRSGIPRVIPAVLRSHLRRRDSHGDMLVKLFLSRFGTLSTVLKCSYVP
;
A
#
# COMPACT_ATOMS: atom_id res chain seq x y z
N MET A 1 29.76 2.49 11.47
CA MET A 1 29.17 2.24 10.14
C MET A 1 28.46 0.89 10.21
N PHE A 2 27.16 0.87 10.53
CA PHE A 2 26.41 -0.38 10.68
C PHE A 2 25.70 -0.70 9.37
N ASN A 3 26.12 -1.79 8.72
CA ASN A 3 25.47 -2.34 7.52
C ASN A 3 24.09 -2.90 7.90
N LEU A 4 23.05 -2.12 7.66
CA LEU A 4 21.64 -2.46 7.95
C LEU A 4 21.04 -3.51 7.00
N PHE A 5 21.84 -4.06 6.07
CA PHE A 5 21.38 -4.94 4.99
C PHE A 5 21.85 -6.39 5.09
N ASP A 6 22.55 -6.78 6.15
CA ASP A 6 23.01 -8.18 6.31
C ASP A 6 21.98 -9.11 6.98
N PHE A 7 20.69 -8.80 6.80
CA PHE A 7 19.63 -9.74 7.12
C PHE A 7 19.41 -10.63 5.89
N LYS A 8 20.25 -11.67 5.77
CA LYS A 8 19.97 -12.91 5.03
C LYS A 8 18.75 -13.61 5.63
N ASP A 9 17.60 -12.93 5.66
CA ASP A 9 16.33 -13.62 5.81
C ASP A 9 16.19 -14.46 4.54
N LYS A 10 16.33 -15.77 4.68
CA LYS A 10 15.82 -16.75 3.74
C LYS A 10 14.32 -16.46 3.60
N VAL A 11 13.96 -15.56 2.69
CA VAL A 11 12.57 -15.35 2.30
C VAL A 11 12.16 -16.71 1.74
N PRO A 12 11.30 -17.47 2.43
CA PRO A 12 10.87 -18.74 1.88
C PRO A 12 10.30 -18.44 0.50
N VAL A 13 10.61 -19.28 -0.49
CA VAL A 13 10.00 -19.21 -1.81
C VAL A 13 8.53 -19.55 -1.61
N VAL A 14 7.74 -18.56 -1.17
CA VAL A 14 6.32 -18.70 -0.94
C VAL A 14 5.69 -18.69 -2.30
N SER A 15 5.03 -19.80 -2.68
CA SER A 15 4.20 -19.77 -3.88
C SER A 15 3.21 -18.60 -3.73
N TRP A 16 3.18 -17.72 -4.72
CA TRP A 16 2.32 -16.53 -4.67
C TRP A 16 0.85 -16.88 -4.41
N ARG A 17 0.42 -18.10 -4.82
CA ARG A 17 -0.88 -18.71 -4.51
C ARG A 17 -1.11 -18.85 -2.99
N ASN A 18 -0.13 -19.37 -2.23
CA ASN A 18 -0.23 -19.56 -0.78
C ASN A 18 -0.21 -18.26 0.04
N LEU A 19 0.28 -17.14 -0.53
CA LEU A 19 0.33 -15.85 0.17
C LEU A 19 -1.06 -15.25 0.42
N PHE A 20 -2.01 -15.50 -0.51
CA PHE A 20 -3.38 -14.99 -0.45
C PHE A 20 -4.39 -15.96 0.16
N GLU A 21 -4.09 -17.26 0.22
CA GLU A 21 -4.91 -18.23 0.94
C GLU A 21 -4.83 -18.03 2.46
N LEU A 22 -3.67 -17.57 2.95
CA LEU A 22 -3.45 -17.31 4.37
C LEU A 22 -3.40 -15.80 4.62
N VAL A 23 -4.55 -15.19 4.94
CA VAL A 23 -4.69 -13.79 5.37
C VAL A 23 -3.65 -13.39 6.43
N ARG A 24 -3.21 -14.34 7.27
CA ARG A 24 -2.16 -14.16 8.28
C ARG A 24 -0.78 -13.86 7.67
N ARG A 25 -0.40 -14.50 6.56
CA ARG A 25 0.90 -14.28 5.88
C ARG A 25 0.94 -12.93 5.17
N LEU A 26 -0.16 -12.54 4.51
CA LEU A 26 -0.30 -11.21 3.91
C LEU A 26 -0.21 -10.09 4.95
N LYS A 27 -0.86 -10.28 6.10
CA LYS A 27 -0.72 -9.37 7.26
C LYS A 27 0.73 -9.29 7.74
N GLY A 28 1.41 -10.43 7.89
CA GLY A 28 2.82 -10.47 8.29
C GLY A 28 3.74 -9.72 7.34
N LEU A 29 3.57 -9.91 6.03
CA LEU A 29 4.37 -9.21 5.01
C LEU A 29 4.12 -7.70 5.01
N LEU A 30 2.86 -7.26 5.15
CA LEU A 30 2.51 -5.84 5.19
C LEU A 30 2.84 -5.14 6.51
N LEU A 31 2.94 -5.90 7.61
CA LEU A 31 3.43 -5.41 8.91
C LEU A 31 4.96 -5.40 8.98
N ARG A 32 5.67 -6.20 8.18
CA ARG A 32 7.13 -6.07 7.99
C ARG A 32 7.53 -4.77 7.30
N VAL A 33 6.72 -4.26 6.36
CA VAL A 33 7.02 -2.99 5.66
C VAL A 33 7.21 -1.80 6.63
N PRO A 34 6.33 -1.52 7.61
CA PRO A 34 6.58 -0.48 8.60
C PRO A 34 7.72 -0.81 9.58
N LEU A 35 7.99 -2.09 9.90
CA LEU A 35 9.16 -2.47 10.72
C LEU A 35 10.47 -2.12 10.01
N ILE A 36 10.58 -2.42 8.71
CA ILE A 36 11.79 -2.16 7.91
C ILE A 36 11.93 -0.67 7.60
N SER A 37 10.83 0.03 7.33
CA SER A 37 10.89 1.44 6.92
C SER A 37 10.95 2.45 8.07
N SER A 38 10.63 2.06 9.30
CA SER A 38 10.44 3.04 10.38
C SER A 38 10.90 2.59 11.76
N ALA A 39 11.41 1.35 11.90
CA ALA A 39 11.88 0.74 13.14
C ALA A 39 10.90 0.79 14.35
N SER A 40 9.69 1.33 14.16
CA SER A 40 8.60 1.41 15.13
C SER A 40 7.26 1.30 14.41
N ILE A 41 6.31 0.63 15.04
CA ILE A 41 4.93 0.55 14.57
C ILE A 41 4.08 1.34 15.56
N THR A 42 3.52 2.48 15.13
CA THR A 42 2.51 3.17 15.93
C THR A 42 1.16 2.45 15.83
N ARG A 43 0.31 2.62 16.84
CA ARG A 43 -1.04 2.02 16.89
C ARG A 43 -1.88 2.41 15.67
N GLU A 44 -1.78 3.66 15.24
CA GLU A 44 -2.51 4.18 14.07
C GLU A 44 -2.08 3.50 12.78
N VAL A 45 -0.76 3.32 12.58
CA VAL A 45 -0.20 2.64 11.40
C VAL A 45 -0.61 1.17 11.36
N SER A 46 -0.70 0.51 12.53
CA SER A 46 -1.22 -0.85 12.65
C SER A 46 -2.69 -0.96 12.25
N LEU A 47 -3.54 -0.11 12.82
CA LEU A 47 -4.97 -0.10 12.51
C LEU A 47 -5.22 0.21 11.04
N ALA A 48 -4.46 1.15 10.47
CA ALA A 48 -4.50 1.46 9.05
C ALA A 48 -4.06 0.28 8.18
N ALA A 49 -3.03 -0.47 8.57
CA ALA A 49 -2.61 -1.67 7.86
C ALA A 49 -3.71 -2.74 7.85
N VAL A 50 -4.33 -2.99 9.01
CA VAL A 50 -5.43 -3.97 9.12
C VAL A 50 -6.64 -3.54 8.28
N HIS A 51 -7.02 -2.27 8.35
CA HIS A 51 -8.11 -1.71 7.54
C HIS A 51 -7.81 -1.84 6.04
N PHE A 52 -6.60 -1.48 5.63
CA PHE A 52 -6.13 -1.59 4.25
C PHE A 52 -6.19 -3.04 3.74
N VAL A 53 -5.69 -4.00 4.52
CA VAL A 53 -5.75 -5.43 4.17
C VAL A 53 -7.19 -5.90 3.97
N ARG A 54 -8.09 -5.57 4.89
CA ARG A 54 -9.51 -5.92 4.78
C ARG A 54 -10.12 -5.33 3.51
N HIS A 55 -9.80 -4.07 3.20
CA HIS A 55 -10.27 -3.41 1.98
C HIS A 55 -9.77 -4.14 0.73
N VAL A 56 -8.48 -4.46 0.64
CA VAL A 56 -7.88 -5.15 -0.52
C VAL A 56 -8.48 -6.55 -0.70
N ILE A 57 -8.66 -7.32 0.38
CA ILE A 57 -9.29 -8.66 0.31
C ILE A 57 -10.73 -8.54 -0.20
N ARG A 58 -11.50 -7.57 0.30
CA ARG A 58 -12.87 -7.33 -0.15
C ARG A 58 -12.90 -6.93 -1.63
N LEU A 59 -11.99 -6.05 -2.06
CA LEU A 59 -11.90 -5.60 -3.44
C LEU A 59 -11.56 -6.76 -4.38
N LYS A 60 -10.60 -7.61 -3.99
CA LYS A 60 -10.23 -8.85 -4.69
C LYS A 60 -11.41 -9.78 -4.85
N ARG A 61 -12.16 -10.03 -3.78
CA ARG A 61 -13.34 -10.91 -3.80
C ARG A 61 -14.44 -10.37 -4.74
N LYS A 62 -14.61 -9.06 -4.80
CA LYS A 62 -15.65 -8.42 -5.62
C LYS A 62 -15.27 -8.28 -7.09
N SER A 63 -14.00 -8.00 -7.40
CA SER A 63 -13.58 -7.51 -8.72
C SER A 63 -12.43 -8.32 -9.35
N GLY A 64 -11.93 -9.34 -8.65
CA GLY A 64 -10.82 -10.17 -9.11
C GLY A 64 -9.42 -9.58 -8.89
N TYR A 65 -8.41 -10.37 -9.25
CA TYR A 65 -7.00 -10.05 -9.04
C TYR A 65 -6.51 -8.88 -9.91
N LEU A 66 -6.81 -8.92 -11.22
CA LEU A 66 -6.35 -7.93 -12.19
C LEU A 66 -6.85 -6.52 -11.83
N PHE A 67 -8.15 -6.37 -11.60
CA PHE A 67 -8.74 -5.08 -11.21
C PHE A 67 -8.11 -4.55 -9.92
N THR A 68 -7.97 -5.40 -8.91
CA THR A 68 -7.38 -5.02 -7.62
C THR A 68 -5.94 -4.55 -7.78
N ALA A 69 -5.16 -5.21 -8.64
CA ALA A 69 -3.78 -4.82 -8.91
C ALA A 69 -3.67 -3.47 -9.63
N LEU A 70 -4.54 -3.20 -10.61
CA LEU A 70 -4.59 -1.92 -11.32
C LEU A 70 -5.09 -0.79 -10.41
N TYR A 71 -6.10 -1.05 -9.58
CA TYR A 71 -6.59 -0.13 -8.54
C TYR A 71 -5.46 0.31 -7.59
N LEU A 72 -4.68 -0.65 -7.10
CA LEU A 72 -3.55 -0.36 -6.20
C LEU A 72 -2.44 0.44 -6.89
N LYS A 73 -2.13 0.10 -8.15
CA LYS A 73 -1.17 0.88 -8.96
C LYS A 73 -1.66 2.33 -9.12
N GLN A 74 -2.93 2.53 -9.42
CA GLN A 74 -3.52 3.86 -9.55
C GLN A 74 -3.56 4.64 -8.23
N CYS A 75 -3.78 3.96 -7.09
CA CYS A 75 -3.64 4.60 -5.78
C CYS A 75 -2.21 5.12 -5.55
N GLY A 76 -1.18 4.36 -5.95
CA GLY A 76 0.21 4.79 -5.91
C GLY A 76 0.47 6.05 -6.73
N VAL A 77 0.04 6.06 -7.99
CA VAL A 77 0.17 7.22 -8.89
C VAL A 77 -0.55 8.45 -8.32
N SER A 78 -1.76 8.27 -7.78
CA SER A 78 -2.54 9.37 -7.21
C SER A 78 -1.85 9.98 -5.97
N LEU A 79 -1.28 9.13 -5.10
CA LEU A 79 -0.52 9.57 -3.95
C LEU A 79 0.78 10.30 -4.36
N GLN A 80 1.48 9.83 -5.39
CA GLN A 80 2.65 10.50 -5.94
C GLN A 80 2.29 11.88 -6.52
N ARG A 81 1.21 11.98 -7.30
CA ARG A 81 0.73 13.26 -7.84
C ARG A 81 0.36 14.26 -6.75
N PHE A 82 -0.33 13.80 -5.70
CA PHE A 82 -0.63 14.63 -4.53
C PHE A 82 0.66 15.14 -3.87
N TYR A 83 1.62 14.25 -3.65
CA TYR A 83 2.87 14.59 -2.96
C TYR A 83 3.75 15.55 -3.78
N ALA A 84 3.84 15.33 -5.09
CA ALA A 84 4.50 16.21 -6.03
C ALA A 84 3.77 17.55 -6.25
N GLY A 85 2.53 17.71 -5.77
CA GLY A 85 1.74 18.93 -5.97
C GLY A 85 1.18 19.08 -7.39
N CYS A 86 1.19 18.03 -8.21
CA CYS A 86 0.74 18.03 -9.61
C CYS A 86 -0.60 17.30 -9.81
N TYR A 87 -1.47 17.31 -8.79
CA TYR A 87 -2.79 16.70 -8.90
C TYR A 87 -3.72 17.59 -9.73
N ASP A 88 -4.26 17.02 -10.82
CA ASP A 88 -5.31 17.61 -11.63
C ASP A 88 -6.60 16.77 -11.51
N PRO A 89 -7.73 17.34 -11.03
CA PRO A 89 -9.03 16.68 -10.98
C PRO A 89 -9.59 16.26 -12.35
N LYS A 90 -9.19 16.94 -13.43
CA LYS A 90 -9.67 16.66 -14.80
C LYS A 90 -8.84 15.59 -15.50
N ALA A 91 -7.68 15.23 -14.95
CA ALA A 91 -6.83 14.23 -15.54
C ALA A 91 -7.55 12.87 -15.63
N SER A 92 -7.45 12.22 -16.78
CA SER A 92 -7.99 10.88 -16.96
C SER A 92 -7.29 9.88 -16.04
N ILE A 93 -8.07 9.00 -15.44
CA ILE A 93 -7.60 7.96 -14.52
C ILE A 93 -7.93 6.61 -15.16
N SER A 94 -6.93 5.73 -15.28
CA SER A 94 -7.09 4.43 -15.94
C SER A 94 -8.05 3.48 -15.20
N VAL A 95 -8.12 3.57 -13.87
CA VAL A 95 -9.01 2.77 -13.03
C VAL A 95 -9.71 3.68 -12.03
N PRO A 96 -11.03 3.52 -11.80
CA PRO A 96 -11.74 4.34 -10.83
C PRO A 96 -11.19 4.13 -9.41
N VAL A 97 -10.68 5.20 -8.81
CA VAL A 97 -10.24 5.24 -7.42
C VAL A 97 -11.00 6.34 -6.70
N SER A 98 -11.49 6.04 -5.50
CA SER A 98 -12.11 7.07 -4.67
C SER A 98 -11.02 7.97 -4.09
N LEU A 99 -10.99 9.23 -4.52
CA LEU A 99 -10.01 10.24 -4.09
C LEU A 99 -10.67 11.30 -3.19
N THR A 100 -9.85 12.02 -2.42
CA THR A 100 -10.23 13.30 -1.82
C THR A 100 -10.22 14.41 -2.87
N ARG A 101 -10.74 15.59 -2.51
CA ARG A 101 -10.59 16.81 -3.32
C ARG A 101 -9.15 17.18 -3.64
N SER A 102 -8.21 16.73 -2.81
CA SER A 102 -6.77 16.95 -2.98
C SER A 102 -6.06 15.78 -3.69
N GLY A 103 -6.77 14.78 -4.21
CA GLY A 103 -6.15 13.66 -4.93
C GLY A 103 -5.60 12.53 -4.06
N ILE A 104 -5.86 12.52 -2.74
CA ILE A 104 -5.40 11.45 -1.85
C ILE A 104 -6.37 10.26 -1.91
N PRO A 105 -5.90 9.01 -2.10
CA PRO A 105 -6.76 7.83 -2.07
C PRO A 105 -7.52 7.68 -0.74
N ARG A 106 -8.83 7.49 -0.80
CA ARG A 106 -9.69 7.30 0.38
C ARG A 106 -9.52 5.96 1.06
N VAL A 107 -8.80 5.02 0.43
CA VAL A 107 -8.36 3.79 1.08
C VAL A 107 -7.41 4.09 2.26
N ILE A 108 -6.75 5.25 2.25
CA ILE A 108 -5.95 5.76 3.37
C ILE A 108 -6.90 6.38 4.42
N PRO A 109 -6.83 5.96 5.70
CA PRO A 109 -7.68 6.50 6.77
C PRO A 109 -7.55 8.02 6.92
N ALA A 110 -8.64 8.68 7.35
CA ALA A 110 -8.72 10.14 7.45
C ALA A 110 -7.63 10.74 8.35
N VAL A 111 -7.34 10.08 9.48
CA VAL A 111 -6.29 10.49 10.43
C VAL A 111 -4.92 10.51 9.74
N LEU A 112 -4.54 9.44 9.04
CA LEU A 112 -3.26 9.42 8.32
C LEU A 112 -3.22 10.42 7.15
N ARG A 113 -4.37 10.71 6.51
CA ARG A 113 -4.46 11.75 5.48
C ARG A 113 -4.19 13.16 6.04
N SER A 114 -4.43 13.44 7.32
CA SER A 114 -4.05 14.73 7.90
C SER A 114 -2.53 14.86 8.04
N HIS A 115 -1.86 13.80 8.49
CA HIS A 115 -0.39 13.75 8.55
C HIS A 115 0.26 13.88 7.17
N LEU A 116 -0.27 13.19 6.15
CA LEU A 116 0.20 13.34 4.77
C LEU A 116 0.12 14.78 4.24
N ARG A 117 -0.86 15.57 4.72
CA ARG A 117 -0.99 16.98 4.32
C ARG A 117 -0.01 17.90 5.04
N ARG A 118 0.45 17.54 6.24
CA ARG A 118 1.40 18.35 7.01
C ARG A 118 2.78 18.41 6.37
N ARG A 119 3.15 17.41 5.55
CA ARG A 119 4.47 17.32 4.89
C ARG A 119 5.63 17.47 5.88
N ASP A 120 5.45 16.90 7.07
CA ASP A 120 6.50 16.73 8.08
C ASP A 120 7.21 15.39 7.88
N SER A 121 8.30 15.15 8.60
CA SER A 121 9.08 13.90 8.51
C SER A 121 8.21 12.64 8.70
N HIS A 122 7.14 12.74 9.50
CA HIS A 122 6.18 11.66 9.70
C HIS A 122 5.26 11.47 8.48
N GLY A 123 4.80 12.55 7.86
CA GLY A 123 4.09 12.53 6.58
C GLY A 123 4.91 11.87 5.48
N ASP A 124 6.19 12.20 5.37
CA ASP A 124 7.11 11.62 4.38
C ASP A 124 7.30 10.12 4.59
N MET A 125 7.46 9.70 5.84
CA MET A 125 7.46 8.29 6.23
C MET A 125 6.16 7.59 5.79
N LEU A 126 5.00 8.20 6.06
CA LEU A 126 3.71 7.63 5.68
C LEU A 126 3.55 7.52 4.16
N VAL A 127 4.01 8.49 3.38
CA VAL A 127 4.00 8.42 1.92
C VAL A 127 4.79 7.21 1.46
N LYS A 128 6.05 7.07 1.91
CA LYS A 128 6.91 5.94 1.56
C LYS A 128 6.24 4.62 1.93
N LEU A 129 5.70 4.52 3.14
CA LEU A 129 5.00 3.34 3.63
C LEU A 129 3.82 2.92 2.75
N PHE A 130 2.94 3.85 2.38
CA PHE A 130 1.78 3.55 1.54
C PHE A 130 2.19 3.22 0.10
N LEU A 131 3.19 3.91 -0.46
CA LEU A 131 3.74 3.59 -1.78
C LEU A 131 4.32 2.18 -1.81
N SER A 132 5.09 1.79 -0.80
CA SER A 132 5.60 0.42 -0.66
C SER A 132 4.46 -0.59 -0.58
N ARG A 133 3.41 -0.32 0.22
CA ARG A 133 2.24 -1.22 0.33
C ARG A 133 1.51 -1.37 -1.00
N PHE A 134 1.26 -0.28 -1.72
CA PHE A 134 0.58 -0.30 -3.02
C PHE A 134 1.41 -1.03 -4.09
N GLY A 135 2.71 -0.73 -4.17
CA GLY A 135 3.64 -1.34 -5.12
C GLY A 135 3.76 -2.84 -4.90
N THR A 136 4.10 -3.25 -3.67
CA THR A 136 4.28 -4.67 -3.33
C THR A 136 3.02 -5.45 -3.67
N LEU A 137 1.85 -5.05 -3.16
CA LEU A 137 0.60 -5.78 -3.41
C LEU A 137 0.17 -5.79 -4.87
N SER A 138 0.36 -4.69 -5.61
CA SER A 138 0.04 -4.67 -7.05
C SER A 138 0.86 -5.71 -7.81
N THR A 139 2.16 -5.81 -7.52
CA THR A 139 3.05 -6.82 -8.14
C THR A 139 2.62 -8.23 -7.77
N VAL A 140 2.41 -8.52 -6.48
CA VAL A 140 1.97 -9.85 -6.01
C VAL A 140 0.66 -10.29 -6.68
N LEU A 141 -0.32 -9.39 -6.78
CA LEU A 141 -1.63 -9.68 -7.36
C LEU A 141 -1.57 -9.91 -8.87
N LYS A 142 -0.71 -9.18 -9.60
CA LYS A 142 -0.48 -9.41 -11.04
C LYS A 142 0.09 -10.79 -11.30
N CYS A 143 1.11 -11.20 -10.53
CA CYS A 143 1.71 -12.54 -10.66
C CYS A 143 0.71 -13.67 -10.34
N SER A 144 -0.39 -13.37 -9.62
CA SER A 144 -1.44 -14.34 -9.29
C SER A 144 -2.54 -14.42 -10.35
N TYR A 145 -2.55 -13.51 -11.32
CA TYR A 145 -3.48 -13.53 -12.45
C TYR A 145 -2.87 -14.39 -13.56
N VAL A 146 -3.34 -15.63 -13.68
CA VAL A 146 -3.09 -16.49 -14.84
C VAL A 146 -4.39 -16.47 -15.65
N PRO A 147 -4.36 -16.06 -16.93
CA PRO A 147 -5.55 -16.06 -17.79
C PRO A 147 -6.10 -17.48 -18.00
#